data_AF-A0A498SGU4-F1
#
_entry.id   AF-A0A498SGU4-F1
#
_cell.length_a   1.000
_cell.length_b   1.000
_cell.length_c   1.000
_cell.angle_alpha   90.00
_cell.angle_beta   90.00
_cell.angle_gamma   90.00
#
_symmetry.space_group_name_H-M   'P 1'
#
loop_
_entity.id
_entity.type
_entity.pdbx_description
1 polymer ?
#
loop_
_entity_poly.entity_id
_entity_poly.type
_entity_poly.pdbx_seq_one_letter_code
_entity_poly.pdbx_strand_id
1 'polypeptide(L)'
;MLYWDDGESIVKDFTTYNYFYWLFEFVLSADTATLYITPNRTATGLVVPTLDVVDIIGYRYHPKLDEVRLNGMPIKIDTQQSHYDSSKNRLLIVKRNLMNIANGKKQTLSWSHQKPFCDSTHC
;
A
#
# COMPACT_ATOMS: atom_id res chain seq x y z
N MET A 1 4.53 0.67 -10.08
CA MET A 1 4.96 -0.64 -10.62
C MET A 1 6.14 -1.11 -9.81
N LEU A 2 6.30 -2.43 -9.62
CA LEU A 2 7.47 -3.03 -8.94
C LEU A 2 7.90 -4.30 -9.66
N TYR A 3 9.19 -4.40 -9.96
CA TYR A 3 9.85 -5.62 -10.44
C TYR A 3 10.74 -6.16 -9.32
N TRP A 4 10.82 -7.48 -9.17
CA TRP A 4 11.64 -8.14 -8.16
C TRP A 4 12.21 -9.45 -8.68
N ASP A 5 13.52 -9.59 -8.64
CA ASP A 5 14.29 -10.76 -9.06
C ASP A 5 15.37 -11.10 -8.03
N ASP A 6 16.40 -11.84 -8.43
CA ASP A 6 17.55 -12.18 -7.59
C ASP A 6 18.63 -11.09 -7.55
N GLY A 7 18.53 -10.05 -8.41
CA GLY A 7 19.50 -8.96 -8.53
C GLY A 7 20.86 -9.35 -9.12
N GLU A 8 21.06 -10.60 -9.53
CA GLU A 8 22.38 -11.14 -9.90
C GLU A 8 22.37 -11.82 -11.28
N SER A 9 21.30 -12.52 -11.63
CA SER A 9 21.25 -13.32 -12.86
C SER A 9 21.16 -12.46 -14.11
N ILE A 10 21.90 -12.84 -15.16
CA ILE A 10 21.85 -12.14 -16.46
C ILE A 10 20.52 -12.43 -17.16
N VAL A 11 19.76 -11.37 -17.45
CA VAL A 11 18.52 -11.46 -18.23
C VAL A 11 18.85 -11.67 -19.71
N LYS A 12 18.60 -12.86 -20.22
CA LYS A 12 18.69 -13.17 -21.66
C LYS A 12 17.36 -12.93 -22.40
N ASP A 13 16.25 -13.19 -21.72
CA ASP A 13 14.89 -13.06 -22.27
C ASP A 13 13.87 -12.87 -21.14
N PHE A 14 13.15 -11.76 -21.14
CA PHE A 14 12.12 -11.45 -20.13
C PHE A 14 10.90 -12.38 -20.18
N THR A 15 10.68 -13.12 -21.26
CA THR A 15 9.59 -14.11 -21.32
C THR A 15 9.87 -15.31 -20.41
N THR A 16 11.14 -15.70 -20.27
CA THR A 16 11.58 -16.89 -19.51
C THR A 16 12.27 -16.56 -18.20
N TYR A 17 12.83 -15.35 -18.04
CA TYR A 17 13.55 -14.94 -16.84
C TYR A 17 12.67 -14.96 -15.59
N ASN A 18 13.17 -15.41 -14.43
CA ASN A 18 12.36 -15.58 -13.23
C ASN A 18 12.29 -14.25 -12.42
N TYR A 19 11.13 -13.60 -12.40
CA TYR A 19 10.92 -12.33 -11.69
C TYR A 19 9.43 -12.11 -11.38
N PHE A 20 9.16 -11.44 -10.27
CA PHE A 20 7.83 -10.92 -9.97
C PHE A 20 7.60 -9.55 -10.60
N TYR A 21 6.35 -9.28 -10.96
CA TYR A 21 5.92 -7.96 -11.41
C TYR A 21 4.55 -7.63 -10.84
N TRP A 22 4.46 -6.47 -10.17
CA TRP A 22 3.21 -5.95 -9.62
C TRP A 22 2.86 -4.56 -10.16
N LEU A 23 1.56 -4.38 -10.34
CA LEU A 23 0.91 -3.11 -10.59
C LEU A 23 0.39 -2.54 -9.27
N PHE A 24 0.65 -1.25 -9.04
CA PHE A 24 0.19 -0.51 -7.88
C PHE A 24 -0.81 0.53 -8.38
N GLU A 25 -1.97 0.58 -7.75
CA GLU A 25 -3.02 1.54 -8.06
C GLU A 25 -3.55 2.11 -6.74
N PHE A 26 -3.63 3.44 -6.65
CA PHE A 26 -4.18 4.13 -5.50
C PHE A 26 -5.45 4.87 -5.92
N VAL A 27 -6.57 4.51 -5.31
CA VAL A 27 -7.89 5.09 -5.58
C VAL A 27 -8.36 5.85 -4.36
N LEU A 28 -8.78 7.10 -4.60
CA LEU A 28 -9.25 8.02 -3.57
C LEU A 28 -10.69 8.45 -3.90
N SER A 29 -11.63 8.14 -3.02
CA SER A 29 -13.00 8.65 -3.08
C SER A 29 -13.22 9.74 -2.03
N ALA A 30 -14.45 10.24 -1.92
CA ALA A 30 -14.81 11.23 -0.91
C ALA A 30 -14.72 10.71 0.53
N ASP A 31 -14.84 9.39 0.73
CA ASP A 31 -15.01 8.72 2.03
C ASP A 31 -14.03 7.56 2.28
N THR A 32 -13.31 7.09 1.26
CA THR A 32 -12.41 5.94 1.33
C THR A 32 -11.13 6.19 0.52
N ALA A 33 -10.04 5.59 0.98
CA ALA A 33 -8.81 5.41 0.20
C ALA A 33 -8.49 3.93 0.08
N THR A 34 -8.03 3.50 -1.10
CA THR A 34 -7.67 2.10 -1.35
C THR A 34 -6.38 2.01 -2.16
N LEU A 35 -5.43 1.22 -1.67
CA LEU A 35 -4.25 0.77 -2.38
C LEU A 35 -4.47 -0.66 -2.88
N TYR A 36 -4.38 -0.85 -4.19
CA TYR A 36 -4.38 -2.14 -4.85
C TYR A 36 -2.96 -2.51 -5.28
N ILE A 37 -2.57 -3.74 -4.99
CA ILE A 37 -1.32 -4.34 -5.47
C ILE A 37 -1.69 -5.61 -6.22
N THR A 38 -1.62 -5.57 -7.55
CA THR A 38 -2.04 -6.66 -8.42
C THR A 38 -0.81 -7.34 -9.02
N PRO A 39 -0.61 -8.65 -8.79
CA PRO A 39 0.45 -9.39 -9.46
C PRO A 39 0.09 -9.51 -10.95
N ASN A 40 0.99 -9.02 -11.81
CA ASN A 40 0.91 -9.22 -13.25
C ASN A 40 1.81 -10.37 -13.70
N ARG A 41 2.82 -10.73 -12.91
CA ARG A 41 3.65 -11.92 -13.08
C ARG A 41 4.13 -12.46 -11.74
N THR A 42 4.21 -13.77 -11.62
CA THR A 42 4.77 -14.47 -10.46
C THR A 42 6.08 -15.17 -10.80
N ALA A 43 6.90 -15.40 -9.78
CA ALA A 43 8.14 -16.14 -9.85
C ALA A 43 8.13 -17.32 -8.86
N THR A 44 9.04 -18.26 -9.04
CA THR A 44 9.24 -19.41 -8.16
C THR A 44 10.58 -19.32 -7.44
N GLY A 45 10.66 -19.79 -6.20
CA GLY A 45 11.92 -19.87 -5.45
C GLY A 45 12.55 -18.54 -5.01
N LEU A 46 11.97 -17.39 -5.35
CA LEU A 46 12.42 -16.08 -4.88
C LEU A 46 11.78 -15.73 -3.54
N VAL A 47 12.58 -15.16 -2.63
CA VAL A 47 12.11 -14.61 -1.36
C VAL A 47 11.80 -13.14 -1.54
N VAL A 48 10.60 -12.74 -1.14
CA VAL A 48 10.13 -11.35 -1.19
C VAL A 48 9.71 -10.95 0.23
N PRO A 49 10.20 -9.82 0.76
CA PRO A 49 9.76 -9.34 2.06
C PRO A 49 8.30 -8.88 2.01
N THR A 50 7.64 -8.84 3.16
CA THR A 50 6.35 -8.16 3.27
C THR A 50 6.52 -6.66 3.11
N LEU A 51 5.47 -6.00 2.60
CA LEU A 51 5.38 -4.55 2.66
C LEU A 51 4.77 -4.17 3.99
N ASP A 52 5.55 -3.51 4.84
CA ASP A 52 5.20 -3.20 6.23
C ASP A 52 4.85 -1.72 6.47
N VAL A 53 5.25 -0.85 5.54
CA VAL A 53 5.07 0.60 5.63
C VAL A 53 4.39 1.10 4.35
N VAL A 54 3.33 1.88 4.53
CA VAL A 54 2.70 2.68 3.48
C VAL A 54 2.80 4.13 3.88
N ASP A 55 3.48 4.92 3.06
CA ASP A 55 3.72 6.34 3.26
C ASP A 55 3.14 7.14 2.10
N ILE A 56 2.14 7.96 2.38
CA ILE A 56 1.35 8.67 1.39
C ILE A 56 1.56 10.16 1.57
N ILE A 57 2.17 10.78 0.58
CA ILE A 57 2.47 12.20 0.55
C ILE A 57 1.36 12.94 -0.20
N GLY A 58 0.95 14.10 0.29
CA GLY A 58 -0.13 14.89 -0.31
C GLY A 58 -1.53 14.34 -0.04
N TYR A 59 -1.69 13.52 1.01
CA TYR A 59 -2.96 12.97 1.45
C TYR A 59 -3.78 14.04 2.18
N ARG A 60 -4.88 14.51 1.57
CA ARG A 60 -5.67 15.67 2.04
C ARG A 60 -6.96 15.31 2.77
N TYR A 61 -7.02 14.12 3.36
CA TYR A 61 -8.18 13.65 4.12
C TYR A 61 -7.74 13.28 5.53
N HIS A 62 -8.64 13.33 6.50
CA HIS A 62 -8.41 12.79 7.84
C HIS A 62 -8.72 11.30 7.84
N PRO A 63 -7.71 10.42 7.92
CA PRO A 63 -7.92 8.98 7.88
C PRO A 63 -8.41 8.46 9.22
N LYS A 64 -9.27 7.45 9.18
CA LYS A 64 -9.66 6.67 10.35
C LYS A 64 -8.78 5.43 10.46
N LEU A 65 -7.71 5.56 11.23
CA LEU A 65 -6.67 4.53 11.37
C LEU A 65 -7.13 3.26 12.10
N ASP A 66 -8.25 3.33 12.82
CA ASP A 66 -8.94 2.19 13.42
C ASP A 66 -9.86 1.43 12.45
N GLU A 67 -10.14 2.00 11.27
CA GLU A 67 -10.98 1.42 10.22
C GLU A 67 -10.14 0.87 9.04
N VAL A 68 -8.87 0.54 9.25
CA VAL A 68 -8.00 -0.07 8.23
C VAL A 68 -8.40 -1.52 7.97
N ARG A 69 -8.49 -1.89 6.69
CA ARG A 69 -8.85 -3.23 6.20
C ARG A 69 -7.80 -3.75 5.22
N LEU A 70 -7.45 -5.02 5.38
CA LEU A 70 -6.64 -5.77 4.42
C LEU A 70 -7.49 -6.88 3.80
N ASN A 71 -7.63 -6.86 2.48
CA ASN A 71 -8.46 -7.79 1.71
C ASN A 71 -9.90 -7.87 2.26
N GLY A 72 -10.47 -6.72 2.65
CA GLY A 72 -11.81 -6.60 3.24
C GLY A 72 -11.89 -6.87 4.74
N MET A 73 -10.86 -7.51 5.33
CA MET A 73 -10.84 -7.86 6.75
C MET A 73 -10.25 -6.72 7.60
N PRO A 74 -10.91 -6.29 8.70
CA PRO A 74 -10.33 -5.31 9.61
C PRO A 74 -9.00 -5.78 10.19
N ILE A 75 -8.01 -4.89 10.24
CA ILE A 75 -6.71 -5.16 10.85
C ILE A 75 -6.32 -4.08 11.84
N LYS A 76 -5.62 -4.47 12.91
CA LYS A 76 -4.99 -3.53 13.83
C LYS A 76 -3.61 -3.14 13.30
N ILE A 77 -3.40 -1.84 13.06
CA ILE A 77 -2.09 -1.28 12.70
C ILE A 77 -1.28 -0.91 13.95
N ASP A 78 -0.01 -0.56 13.78
CA ASP A 78 0.80 0.00 14.87
C ASP A 78 0.44 1.47 15.09
N THR A 79 -0.35 1.75 16.12
CA THR A 79 -0.82 3.12 16.42
C THR A 79 0.23 4.00 17.07
N GLN A 80 1.40 3.47 17.46
CA GLN A 80 2.51 4.28 17.96
C GLN A 80 3.32 4.86 16.81
N GLN A 81 3.38 4.16 15.68
CA GLN A 81 4.13 4.58 14.49
C GLN A 81 3.24 5.15 13.39
N SER A 82 2.02 4.64 13.24
CA SER A 82 1.07 5.13 12.24
C SER A 82 0.45 6.43 12.68
N HIS A 83 0.49 7.45 11.82
CA HIS A 83 -0.06 8.76 12.12
C HIS A 83 -0.38 9.53 10.84
N TYR A 84 -1.23 10.56 10.99
CA TYR A 84 -1.48 11.56 9.97
C TYR A 84 -0.92 12.91 10.43
N ASP A 85 -0.04 13.50 9.62
CA ASP A 85 0.49 14.85 9.82
C ASP A 85 -0.23 15.81 8.87
N SER A 86 -1.19 16.59 9.41
CA SER A 86 -1.97 17.55 8.64
C SER A 86 -1.13 18.75 8.14
N SER A 87 -0.06 19.11 8.85
CA SER A 87 0.83 20.20 8.41
C SER A 87 1.61 19.84 7.15
N LYS A 88 1.84 18.55 6.92
CA LYS A 88 2.56 18.01 5.76
C LYS A 88 1.65 17.29 4.76
N ASN A 89 0.36 17.15 5.05
CA ASN A 89 -0.57 16.28 4.32
C ASN A 89 0.04 14.88 4.09
N ARG A 90 0.57 14.26 5.15
CA ARG A 90 1.28 12.98 5.05
C ARG A 90 0.63 11.93 5.96
N LEU A 91 0.27 10.79 5.37
CA LEU A 91 -0.28 9.64 6.08
C LEU A 91 0.75 8.51 6.10
N LEU A 92 1.13 8.09 7.30
CA LEU A 92 1.98 6.93 7.52
C LEU A 92 1.15 5.80 8.16
N ILE A 93 1.13 4.63 7.51
CA ILE A 93 0.53 3.40 8.04
C ILE A 93 1.65 2.38 8.18
N VAL A 94 1.86 1.90 9.41
CA VAL A 94 2.90 0.93 9.76
C VAL A 94 2.27 -0.28 10.41
N LYS A 95 2.67 -1.47 9.95
CA LYS A 95 2.37 -2.74 10.62
C LYS A 95 3.36 -3.80 10.14
N ARG A 96 3.94 -4.54 11.09
CA ARG A 96 4.78 -5.71 10.76
C ARG A 96 3.98 -6.77 10.01
N ASN A 97 4.53 -7.31 8.93
CA ASN A 97 3.89 -8.27 8.04
C ASN A 97 2.56 -7.76 7.46
N LEU A 98 2.46 -6.46 7.14
CA LEU A 98 1.20 -5.83 6.73
C LEU A 98 0.66 -6.45 5.43
N MET A 99 1.48 -6.57 4.38
CA MET A 99 1.06 -7.15 3.11
C MET A 99 2.08 -8.17 2.60
N ASN A 100 1.64 -9.42 2.43
CA ASN A 100 2.38 -10.41 1.66
C ASN A 100 1.97 -10.33 0.18
N ILE A 101 2.76 -9.63 -0.62
CA ILE A 101 2.49 -9.42 -2.06
C ILE A 101 2.97 -10.59 -2.93
N ALA A 102 3.76 -11.52 -2.39
CA ALA A 102 4.35 -12.64 -3.13
C ALA A 102 3.47 -13.89 -3.19
N ASN A 103 2.31 -13.88 -2.54
CA ASN A 103 1.37 -15.02 -2.51
C ASN A 103 0.60 -15.24 -3.84
N GLY A 104 0.92 -14.50 -4.89
CA GLY A 104 0.28 -14.59 -6.21
C GLY A 104 -1.15 -14.05 -6.27
N LYS A 105 -1.67 -13.44 -5.19
CA LYS A 105 -3.01 -12.86 -5.12
C LYS A 105 -2.95 -11.34 -5.01
N LYS A 106 -3.94 -10.67 -5.60
CA LYS A 106 -4.15 -9.23 -5.43
C LYS A 106 -4.28 -8.89 -3.95
N GLN A 107 -3.52 -7.92 -3.48
CA GLN A 107 -3.64 -7.34 -2.15
C GLN A 107 -4.41 -6.03 -2.22
N THR A 108 -5.31 -5.80 -1.26
CA THR A 108 -6.13 -4.59 -1.16
C THR A 108 -6.03 -4.04 0.25
N LEU A 109 -5.41 -2.87 0.42
CA LEU A 109 -5.39 -2.15 1.69
C LEU A 109 -6.32 -0.94 1.56
N SER A 110 -7.31 -0.83 2.44
CA SER A 110 -8.26 0.28 2.43
C SER A 110 -8.52 0.84 3.81
N TRP A 111 -8.93 2.10 3.88
CA TRP A 111 -9.37 2.76 5.10
C TRP A 111 -10.37 3.86 4.75
N SER A 112 -11.27 4.12 5.69
CA SER A 112 -12.19 5.24 5.59
C SER A 112 -11.51 6.54 6.01
N HIS A 113 -12.01 7.64 5.49
CA HIS A 113 -11.51 8.98 5.81
C HIS A 113 -12.62 10.01 5.78
N GLN A 114 -12.32 11.24 6.16
CA GLN A 114 -13.24 12.37 6.05
C GLN A 114 -12.52 13.56 5.44
N LYS A 115 -13.24 14.39 4.70
CA LYS A 115 -12.69 15.68 4.26
C LYS A 115 -12.33 16.53 5.49
N PRO A 116 -11.26 17.33 5.42
CA PRO A 116 -11.03 18.40 6.38
C PRO A 116 -12.29 19.26 6.47
N PHE A 117 -12.68 19.62 7.69
CA PHE A 117 -13.80 20.53 7.87
C PHE A 117 -13.34 21.92 7.39
N CYS A 118 -13.76 22.32 6.19
CA CYS A 118 -13.52 23.67 5.70
C CYS A 118 -14.53 24.61 6.35
N ASP A 119 -14.10 25.42 7.32
CA ASP A 119 -14.84 26.62 7.69
C ASP A 119 -14.52 27.73 6.67
N SER A 120 -15.42 28.69 6.53
CA SER A 120 -15.39 29.92 5.73
C SER A 120 -14.06 30.71 5.71
N THR A 121 -13.09 30.36 6.55
CA THR A 121 -11.78 31.02 6.64
C THR A 121 -10.58 30.14 6.36
N HIS A 122 -10.71 28.80 6.33
CA HIS A 122 -9.56 27.90 6.21
C HIS A 122 -9.89 26.66 5.37
N CYS A 123 -9.16 26.50 4.26
CA CYS A 123 -9.10 25.30 3.42
C CYS A 123 -7.69 24.72 3.45
#